data_AF-A0A2V9P341-F1
#
_entry.id   AF-A0A2V9P341-F1
#
_cell.length_a   1.000
_cell.length_b   1.000
_cell.length_c   1.000
_cell.angle_alpha   90.00
_cell.angle_beta   90.00
_cell.angle_gamma   90.00
#
_symmetry.space_group_name_H-M   'P 1'
#
loop_
_entity.id
_entity.type
_entity.pdbx_description
1 polymer ?
#
loop_
_entity_poly.entity_id
_entity_poly.type
_entity_poly.pdbx_seq_one_letter_code
_entity_poly.pdbx_strand_id
1 'polypeptide(L)'
;MIRNLRWALLCGVGLASAFCGAQPGAPSREKSPGVDSRRQQLLSLFDEQWEYEMRVHPEFATALGDNRYNDRLDNESAEAVQSELEQARKFLARFEAIDPSSLSQQDKLSRELMIRELRLDLEGARFKHWEMPVNQRDGRAICWKKLRPKPRKWQARQARIARFTSP
;
A
#
# COMPACT_ATOMS: atom_id res chain seq x y z
N MET A 1 19.36 -5.48 21.39
CA MET A 1 18.90 -4.22 22.04
C MET A 1 20.13 -3.52 22.65
N ILE A 2 20.93 -2.81 21.84
CA ILE A 2 22.10 -2.05 22.31
C ILE A 2 22.18 -0.76 21.48
N ARG A 3 21.99 0.37 22.17
CA ARG A 3 22.06 1.77 21.69
C ARG A 3 23.53 2.16 21.47
N ASN A 4 23.89 2.66 20.29
CA ASN A 4 25.18 3.34 20.08
C ASN A 4 24.97 4.77 19.56
N LEU A 5 24.87 5.69 20.52
CA LEU A 5 25.12 7.12 20.37
C LEU A 5 26.62 7.34 20.11
N ARG A 6 26.98 8.02 19.02
CA ARG A 6 28.27 8.72 18.93
C ARG A 6 28.05 10.09 18.29
N TRP A 7 27.85 11.06 19.16
CA TRP A 7 28.03 12.47 18.87
C TRP A 7 29.52 12.71 18.65
N ALA A 8 29.91 13.14 17.45
CA ALA A 8 31.21 13.72 17.20
C ALA A 8 31.00 15.17 16.78
N LEU A 9 31.19 16.07 17.75
CA LEU A 9 31.43 17.49 17.57
C LEU A 9 32.65 17.67 16.67
N LEU A 10 32.49 18.36 15.54
CA LEU A 10 33.55 19.11 14.90
C LEU A 10 33.01 20.49 14.56
N CYS A 11 33.41 21.46 15.38
CA CYS A 11 33.30 22.88 15.13
C CYS A 11 34.12 23.24 13.88
N GLY A 12 33.48 23.81 12.88
CA GLY A 12 34.12 24.51 11.76
C GLY A 12 33.38 25.83 11.56
N VAL A 13 34.03 26.92 11.94
CA VAL A 13 33.54 28.30 11.94
C VAL A 13 33.46 28.85 10.50
N GLY A 14 32.38 29.58 10.21
CA GLY A 14 32.44 30.76 9.33
C GLY A 14 31.55 30.75 8.09
N LEU A 15 30.34 31.30 8.21
CA LEU A 15 29.82 32.33 7.30
C LEU A 15 28.55 32.96 7.87
N ALA A 16 28.58 34.29 7.93
CA ALA A 16 27.54 35.14 8.43
C ALA A 16 26.26 35.03 7.60
N SER A 17 25.15 34.75 8.27
CA SER A 17 23.83 35.22 7.89
C SER A 17 23.00 35.29 9.17
N ALA A 18 22.95 36.49 9.74
CA ALA A 18 21.99 36.85 10.77
C ALA A 18 20.61 36.91 10.12
N PHE A 19 19.99 35.76 9.89
CA PHE A 19 18.55 35.70 9.65
C PHE A 19 17.86 35.67 11.02
N CYS A 20 17.73 36.85 11.62
CA CYS A 20 16.83 37.08 12.74
C CYS A 20 15.39 37.07 12.18
N GLY A 21 14.85 35.88 12.01
CA GLY A 21 13.42 35.66 11.83
C GLY A 21 12.92 34.93 13.08
N ALA A 22 12.35 35.67 14.02
CA ALA A 22 11.57 35.10 15.10
C ALA A 22 10.47 34.22 14.50
N GLN A 23 10.63 32.90 14.58
CA GLN A 23 9.54 31.97 14.31
C GLN A 23 8.61 31.98 15.53
N PRO A 24 7.35 32.43 15.42
CA PRO A 24 6.36 32.07 16.41
C PRO A 24 6.20 30.55 16.36
N GLY A 25 6.46 29.88 17.49
CA GLY A 25 6.25 28.46 17.64
C GLY A 25 4.84 28.09 17.19
N ALA A 26 4.75 27.24 16.17
CA ALA A 26 3.49 26.63 15.78
C ALA A 26 2.88 26.00 17.04
N PRO A 27 1.59 26.25 17.35
CA PRO A 27 0.95 25.56 18.45
C PRO A 27 1.01 24.07 18.13
N SER A 28 1.63 23.29 19.02
CA SER A 28 1.50 21.85 19.07
C SER A 28 0.00 21.55 19.08
N ARG A 29 -0.50 21.07 17.94
CA ARG A 29 -1.90 20.75 17.73
C ARG A 29 -2.25 19.64 18.73
N GLU A 30 -2.82 20.02 19.86
CA GLU A 30 -3.38 19.07 20.81
C GLU A 30 -4.41 18.24 20.05
N LYS A 31 -4.10 16.96 19.91
CA LYS A 31 -4.96 16.03 19.22
C LYS A 31 -6.21 15.86 20.07
N SER A 32 -7.33 16.39 19.60
CA SER A 32 -8.61 16.17 20.29
C SER A 32 -8.89 14.67 20.32
N PRO A 33 -9.25 14.07 21.48
CA PRO A 33 -9.41 12.62 21.62
C PRO A 33 -10.46 12.03 20.67
N GLY A 34 -11.47 12.80 20.27
CA GLY A 34 -12.45 12.38 19.25
C GLY A 34 -11.95 12.42 17.81
N VAL A 35 -10.91 13.18 17.50
CA VAL A 35 -10.26 13.20 16.17
C VAL A 35 -9.33 12.00 16.05
N ASP A 36 -8.58 11.70 17.11
CA ASP A 36 -7.68 10.55 17.16
C ASP A 36 -8.42 9.22 17.02
N SER A 37 -9.57 9.07 17.68
CA SER A 37 -10.37 7.84 17.58
C SER A 37 -10.90 7.58 16.17
N ARG A 38 -11.38 8.62 15.46
CA ARG A 38 -11.84 8.51 14.07
C ARG A 38 -10.70 8.24 13.10
N ARG A 39 -9.54 8.88 13.31
CA ARG A 39 -8.34 8.60 12.53
C ARG A 39 -7.89 7.16 12.72
N GLN A 40 -7.88 6.67 13.96
CA GLN A 40 -7.53 5.29 14.26
C GLN A 40 -8.51 4.30 13.64
N GLN A 41 -9.81 4.62 13.66
CA GLN A 41 -10.83 3.83 12.96
C GLN A 41 -10.57 3.78 11.45
N LEU A 42 -10.25 4.91 10.82
CA LEU A 42 -9.91 4.95 9.39
C LEU A 42 -8.67 4.09 9.06
N LEU A 43 -7.60 4.22 9.85
CA LEU A 43 -6.38 3.43 9.66
C LEU A 43 -6.65 1.93 9.83
N SER A 44 -7.43 1.55 10.85
CA SER A 44 -7.85 0.16 11.04
C SER A 44 -8.64 -0.38 9.85
N LEU A 45 -9.51 0.43 9.24
CA LEU A 45 -10.23 0.01 8.02
C LEU A 45 -9.29 -0.21 6.83
N PHE A 46 -8.26 0.63 6.68
CA PHE A 46 -7.25 0.43 5.65
C PHE A 46 -6.48 -0.88 5.85
N ASP A 47 -6.04 -1.15 7.09
CA ASP A 47 -5.33 -2.38 7.43
C ASP A 47 -6.20 -3.63 7.20
N GLU A 48 -7.48 -3.57 7.59
CA GLU A 48 -8.43 -4.65 7.34
C GLU A 48 -8.64 -4.92 5.84
N GLN A 49 -8.81 -3.88 5.03
CA GLN A 49 -8.97 -4.04 3.59
C GLN A 49 -7.70 -4.56 2.93
N TRP A 50 -6.54 -4.07 3.37
CA TRP A 50 -5.25 -4.55 2.89
C TRP A 50 -5.05 -6.04 3.18
N GLU A 51 -5.34 -6.47 4.41
CA GLU A 51 -5.21 -7.88 4.77
C GLU A 51 -6.24 -8.76 4.06
N TYR A 52 -7.44 -8.24 3.79
CA TYR A 52 -8.42 -8.92 2.94
C TYR A 52 -7.86 -9.14 1.52
N GLU A 53 -7.30 -8.10 0.91
CA GLU A 53 -6.71 -8.14 -0.43
C GLU A 53 -5.58 -9.18 -0.52
N MET A 54 -4.65 -9.18 0.45
CA MET A 54 -3.54 -10.13 0.48
C MET A 54 -4.00 -11.58 0.58
N ARG A 55 -5.14 -11.82 1.25
CA ARG A 55 -5.68 -13.16 1.44
C ARG A 55 -6.42 -13.68 0.21
N VAL A 56 -7.10 -12.80 -0.52
CA VAL A 56 -7.87 -13.15 -1.72
C VAL A 56 -6.97 -13.24 -2.96
N HIS A 57 -5.93 -12.42 -3.01
CA HIS A 57 -4.95 -12.36 -4.10
C HIS A 57 -3.54 -12.81 -3.63
N PRO A 58 -3.33 -14.10 -3.32
CA PRO A 58 -2.03 -14.64 -2.89
C PRO A 58 -0.89 -14.39 -3.90
N GLU A 59 -1.18 -14.34 -5.19
CA GLU A 59 -0.16 -14.06 -6.20
C GLU A 59 0.33 -12.60 -6.14
N PHE A 60 -0.56 -11.67 -5.80
CA PHE A 60 -0.22 -10.28 -5.55
C PHE A 60 0.59 -10.13 -4.26
N ALA A 61 0.20 -10.83 -3.18
CA ALA A 61 0.99 -10.89 -1.95
C ALA A 61 2.42 -11.37 -2.20
N THR A 62 2.58 -12.45 -2.99
CA THR A 62 3.89 -12.98 -3.39
C THR A 62 4.70 -11.95 -4.18
N ALA A 63 4.05 -11.23 -5.10
CA ALA A 63 4.71 -10.19 -5.90
C ALA A 63 5.23 -9.03 -5.05
N LEU A 64 4.58 -8.74 -3.92
CA LEU A 64 5.01 -7.75 -2.92
C LEU A 64 6.07 -8.29 -1.94
N GLY A 65 6.38 -9.59 -2.00
CA GLY A 65 7.35 -10.25 -1.12
C GLY A 65 6.76 -10.85 0.15
N ASP A 66 5.43 -10.85 0.29
CA ASP A 66 4.73 -11.54 1.36
C ASP A 66 4.51 -13.02 0.99
N ASN A 67 5.17 -13.91 1.72
CA ASN A 67 5.15 -15.34 1.45
C ASN A 67 4.08 -16.10 2.26
N ARG A 68 3.20 -15.41 3.00
CA ARG A 68 2.21 -16.04 3.89
C ARG A 68 1.20 -16.93 3.16
N TYR A 69 0.94 -16.67 1.88
CA TYR A 69 -0.10 -17.32 1.10
C TYR A 69 0.42 -18.07 -0.15
N ASN A 70 1.71 -18.43 -0.16
CA ASN A 70 2.36 -19.12 -1.29
C ASN A 70 1.80 -20.52 -1.60
N ASP A 71 0.95 -21.06 -0.72
CA ASP A 71 0.23 -22.33 -0.87
C ASP A 71 -1.06 -22.19 -1.68
N ARG A 72 -1.46 -20.97 -2.04
CA ARG A 72 -2.75 -20.66 -2.69
C ARG A 72 -2.56 -19.97 -4.03
N LEU A 73 -3.57 -20.07 -4.87
CA LEU A 73 -3.69 -19.34 -6.13
C LEU A 73 -5.00 -18.56 -6.15
N ASP A 74 -5.02 -17.46 -6.87
CA ASP A 74 -6.20 -16.63 -7.08
C ASP A 74 -7.34 -17.45 -7.70
N ASN A 75 -8.55 -17.22 -7.19
CA ASN A 75 -9.77 -17.88 -7.64
C ASN A 75 -10.63 -16.91 -8.47
N GLU A 76 -10.54 -17.01 -9.79
CA GLU A 76 -11.29 -16.17 -10.73
C GLU A 76 -12.69 -16.74 -11.07
N SER A 77 -13.27 -17.59 -10.21
CA SER A 77 -14.62 -18.12 -10.44
C SER A 77 -15.68 -17.03 -10.27
N ALA A 78 -16.83 -17.18 -10.92
CA ALA A 78 -17.92 -16.21 -10.81
C ALA A 78 -18.37 -16.04 -9.35
N GLU A 79 -18.40 -17.13 -8.57
CA GLU A 79 -18.77 -17.12 -7.16
C GLU A 79 -17.77 -16.34 -6.30
N ALA A 80 -16.47 -16.53 -6.54
CA ALA A 80 -15.41 -15.80 -5.84
C ALA A 80 -15.53 -14.30 -6.11
N VAL A 81 -15.72 -13.93 -7.38
CA VAL A 81 -15.91 -12.53 -7.75
C VAL A 81 -17.17 -11.94 -7.12
N GLN A 82 -18.29 -12.66 -7.07
CA GLN A 82 -19.47 -12.15 -6.36
C GLN A 82 -19.20 -11.92 -4.87
N SER A 83 -18.47 -12.83 -4.21
CA SER A 83 -18.05 -12.66 -2.82
C SER A 83 -17.16 -11.42 -2.64
N GLU A 84 -16.24 -11.16 -3.56
CA GLU A 84 -15.40 -9.96 -3.55
C GLU A 84 -16.22 -8.68 -3.73
N LEU A 85 -17.17 -8.67 -4.67
CA LEU A 85 -18.06 -7.52 -4.89
C LEU A 85 -18.95 -7.24 -3.67
N GLU A 86 -19.46 -8.28 -3.02
CA GLU A 86 -20.19 -8.12 -1.75
C GLU A 86 -19.30 -7.52 -0.67
N GLN A 87 -18.06 -7.96 -0.58
CA GLN A 87 -17.11 -7.44 0.39
C GLN A 87 -16.72 -5.98 0.08
N ALA A 88 -16.50 -5.64 -1.19
CA ALA A 88 -16.24 -4.28 -1.63
C ALA A 88 -17.40 -3.33 -1.28
N ARG A 89 -18.66 -3.77 -1.43
CA ARG A 89 -19.84 -2.99 -0.99
C ARG A 89 -19.84 -2.75 0.53
N LYS A 90 -19.48 -3.76 1.32
CA LYS A 90 -19.37 -3.62 2.78
C LYS A 90 -18.28 -2.62 3.16
N PHE A 91 -17.11 -2.69 2.53
CA PHE A 91 -16.03 -1.74 2.78
C PHE A 91 -16.41 -0.32 2.35
N LEU A 92 -17.04 -0.15 1.18
CA LEU A 92 -17.50 1.14 0.69
C LEU A 92 -18.43 1.81 1.71
N ALA A 93 -19.43 1.09 2.20
CA ALA A 93 -20.36 1.61 3.21
C ALA A 93 -19.64 2.01 4.51
N ARG A 94 -18.64 1.24 4.94
CA ARG A 94 -17.84 1.55 6.15
C ARG A 94 -16.97 2.80 5.96
N PHE A 95 -16.34 2.97 4.80
CA PHE A 95 -15.56 4.17 4.50
C PHE A 95 -16.44 5.41 4.37
N GLU A 96 -17.61 5.28 3.74
CA GLU A 96 -18.59 6.38 3.61
C GLU A 96 -19.13 6.84 4.97
N ALA A 97 -19.34 5.91 5.91
CA ALA A 97 -19.83 6.20 7.25
C ALA A 97 -18.87 7.02 8.12
N ILE A 98 -17.56 7.06 7.80
CA ILE A 98 -16.60 7.90 8.52
C ILE A 98 -16.78 9.36 8.12
N ASP A 99 -17.14 10.21 9.08
CA ASP A 99 -17.28 11.65 8.88
C ASP A 99 -15.91 12.31 8.57
N PRO A 100 -15.73 12.90 7.38
CA PRO A 100 -14.48 13.54 7.03
C PRO A 100 -14.23 14.85 7.79
N SER A 101 -15.24 15.52 8.35
CA SER A 101 -15.13 16.89 8.88
C SER A 101 -13.94 17.08 9.84
N SER A 102 -13.74 16.10 10.72
CA SER A 102 -12.75 16.06 11.78
C SER A 102 -11.36 15.56 11.35
N LEU A 103 -11.22 15.01 10.15
CA LEU A 103 -9.97 14.42 9.65
C LEU A 103 -8.98 15.48 9.12
N SER A 104 -7.69 15.11 9.10
CA SER A 104 -6.68 15.92 8.43
C SER A 104 -6.89 15.92 6.91
N GLN A 105 -6.36 16.93 6.19
CA GLN A 105 -6.51 17.00 4.73
C GLN A 105 -5.93 15.77 4.03
N GLN A 106 -4.82 15.23 4.54
CA GLN A 106 -4.22 14.00 4.01
C GLN A 106 -5.14 12.79 4.21
N ASP A 107 -5.71 12.62 5.40
CA ASP A 107 -6.60 11.49 5.69
C ASP A 107 -7.91 11.57 4.89
N LYS A 108 -8.43 12.80 4.67
CA LYS A 108 -9.58 13.06 3.80
C LYS A 108 -9.31 12.59 2.37
N LEU A 109 -8.17 12.99 1.81
CA LEU A 109 -7.76 12.59 0.47
C LEU A 109 -7.59 11.08 0.35
N SER A 110 -6.90 10.44 1.30
CA SER A 110 -6.73 8.98 1.31
C SER A 110 -8.08 8.26 1.35
N ARG A 111 -9.02 8.73 2.17
CA ARG A 111 -10.39 8.19 2.23
C ARG A 111 -11.13 8.36 0.89
N GLU A 112 -11.07 9.54 0.30
CA GLU A 112 -11.73 9.82 -0.99
C GLU A 112 -11.19 8.95 -2.12
N LEU A 113 -9.87 8.74 -2.17
CA LEU A 113 -9.24 7.85 -3.14
C LEU A 113 -9.69 6.40 -2.97
N MET A 114 -9.78 5.91 -1.73
CA MET A 114 -10.26 4.56 -1.44
C MET A 114 -11.74 4.37 -1.82
N ILE A 115 -12.60 5.35 -1.49
CA ILE A 115 -14.01 5.33 -1.91
C ILE A 115 -14.12 5.31 -3.43
N ARG A 116 -13.30 6.10 -4.12
CA ARG A 116 -13.25 6.12 -5.58
C ARG A 116 -12.81 4.77 -6.14
N GLU A 117 -11.76 4.16 -5.60
CA GLU A 117 -11.27 2.85 -6.03
C GLU A 117 -12.36 1.78 -5.91
N LEU A 118 -12.97 1.65 -4.72
CA LEU A 118 -14.05 0.67 -4.48
C LEU A 118 -15.26 0.87 -5.39
N ARG A 119 -15.61 2.13 -5.73
CA ARG A 119 -16.67 2.41 -6.69
C ARG A 119 -16.28 2.00 -8.10
N LEU A 120 -15.03 2.26 -8.51
CA LEU A 120 -14.53 1.84 -9.82
C LEU A 120 -14.52 0.31 -9.95
N ASP A 121 -14.18 -0.43 -8.89
CA ASP A 121 -14.23 -1.90 -8.88
C ASP A 121 -15.66 -2.40 -9.08
N LEU A 122 -16.62 -1.83 -8.32
CA LEU A 122 -18.03 -2.19 -8.42
C LEU A 122 -18.65 -1.81 -9.77
N GLU A 123 -18.26 -0.66 -10.33
CA GLU A 123 -18.68 -0.25 -11.67
C GLU A 123 -18.04 -1.12 -12.75
N GLY A 124 -16.77 -1.49 -12.56
CA GLY A 124 -15.99 -2.35 -13.44
C GLY A 124 -16.63 -3.73 -13.59
N ALA A 125 -17.21 -4.25 -12.50
CA ALA A 125 -17.90 -5.54 -12.48
C ALA A 125 -18.95 -5.70 -13.58
N ARG A 126 -19.58 -4.62 -14.06
CA ARG A 126 -20.56 -4.66 -15.17
C ARG A 126 -19.97 -5.20 -16.48
N PHE A 127 -18.64 -5.06 -16.66
CA PHE A 127 -17.92 -5.52 -17.84
C PHE A 127 -17.45 -6.98 -17.71
N LYS A 128 -17.72 -7.62 -16.57
CA LYS A 128 -17.52 -9.06 -16.35
C LYS A 128 -16.15 -9.56 -16.76
N HIS A 129 -15.10 -8.92 -16.27
CA HIS A 129 -13.71 -9.25 -16.60
C HIS A 129 -13.37 -10.74 -16.38
N TRP A 130 -14.03 -11.39 -15.43
CA TRP A 130 -13.91 -12.82 -15.13
C TRP A 130 -14.44 -13.76 -16.24
N GLU A 131 -15.34 -13.29 -17.10
CA GLU A 131 -15.76 -14.03 -18.31
C GLU A 131 -14.70 -13.96 -19.43
N MET A 132 -13.63 -13.19 -19.22
CA MET A 132 -12.50 -13.02 -20.14
C MET A 132 -11.17 -13.49 -19.54
N PRO A 133 -10.98 -14.81 -19.30
CA PRO A 133 -9.82 -15.36 -18.58
C PRO A 133 -8.47 -15.20 -19.30
N VAL A 134 -8.49 -14.76 -20.57
CA VAL A 134 -7.28 -14.48 -21.35
C VAL A 134 -7.40 -13.10 -21.96
N ASN A 135 -6.50 -12.21 -21.58
CA ASN A 135 -6.34 -10.91 -22.21
C ASN A 135 -4.85 -10.52 -22.30
N GLN A 136 -4.57 -9.37 -22.90
CA GLN A 136 -3.21 -8.88 -23.16
C GLN A 136 -2.49 -8.33 -21.92
N ARG A 137 -3.24 -7.99 -20.87
CA ARG A 137 -2.74 -7.31 -19.68
C ARG A 137 -2.54 -8.29 -18.53
N ASP A 138 -3.57 -9.12 -18.30
CA ASP A 138 -3.73 -9.95 -17.12
C ASP A 138 -4.18 -11.37 -17.50
N GLY A 139 -4.33 -12.20 -16.47
CA GLY A 139 -4.77 -13.58 -16.57
C GLY A 139 -3.67 -14.58 -16.21
N ARG A 140 -4.10 -15.80 -15.90
CA ARG A 140 -3.25 -16.90 -15.40
C ARG A 140 -2.00 -17.14 -16.25
N ALA A 141 -2.11 -17.00 -17.58
CA ALA A 141 -1.00 -17.18 -18.51
C ALA A 141 0.10 -16.11 -18.38
N ILE A 142 -0.26 -14.88 -18.00
CA ILE A 142 0.69 -13.78 -17.77
C ILE A 142 1.26 -13.89 -16.36
N CYS A 143 0.43 -14.14 -15.35
CA CYS A 143 0.88 -14.24 -13.97
C CYS A 143 1.89 -15.38 -13.75
N TRP A 144 1.66 -16.55 -14.35
CA TRP A 144 2.57 -17.69 -14.26
C TRP A 144 4.02 -17.35 -14.68
N LYS A 145 4.18 -16.46 -15.67
CA LYS A 145 5.53 -16.03 -16.11
C LYS A 145 6.26 -15.20 -15.05
N LYS A 146 5.52 -14.48 -14.20
CA LYS A 146 6.07 -13.65 -13.11
C LYS A 146 6.54 -14.51 -11.93
N LEU A 147 5.77 -15.55 -11.59
CA LEU A 147 6.11 -16.48 -10.50
C LEU A 147 7.29 -17.39 -10.81
N ARG A 148 7.69 -17.52 -12.09
CA ARG A 148 8.79 -18.40 -12.47
C ARG A 148 10.14 -17.88 -11.94
N PRO A 149 10.88 -18.68 -11.14
CA PRO A 149 12.20 -18.28 -10.67
C PRO A 149 13.13 -17.99 -11.85
N LYS A 150 13.96 -16.94 -11.71
CA LYS A 150 14.93 -16.58 -12.75
C LYS A 150 15.86 -17.76 -13.01
N PRO A 151 16.11 -18.17 -14.26
CA PRO A 151 17.03 -19.26 -14.54
C PRO A 151 18.43 -18.95 -13.99
N ARG A 152 19.14 -19.95 -13.44
CA ARG A 152 20.49 -19.79 -12.87
C ARG A 152 21.45 -18.99 -13.76
N LYS A 153 21.38 -19.15 -15.08
CA LYS A 153 22.20 -18.40 -16.05
C LYS A 153 21.99 -16.88 -15.98
N TRP A 154 20.77 -16.42 -15.72
CA TRP A 154 20.45 -14.99 -15.57
C TRP A 154 20.88 -14.46 -14.21
N GLN A 155 20.72 -15.24 -13.15
CA GLN A 155 21.22 -14.89 -11.81
C GLN A 155 22.75 -14.78 -11.80
N ALA A 156 23.45 -15.73 -12.42
CA ALA A 156 24.91 -15.71 -12.57
C ALA A 156 25.39 -14.50 -13.37
N ARG A 157 24.66 -14.09 -14.41
CA ARG A 157 24.96 -12.89 -15.21
C ARG A 157 24.74 -11.61 -14.41
N GLN A 158 23.66 -11.49 -13.63
CA GLN A 158 23.44 -10.36 -12.73
C GLN A 158 24.53 -10.27 -11.66
N ALA A 159 24.91 -11.39 -11.04
CA ALA A 159 26.01 -11.45 -10.08
C ALA A 159 27.38 -11.13 -10.70
N ARG A 160 27.55 -11.33 -12.01
CA ARG A 160 28.74 -10.91 -12.75
C ARG A 160 28.73 -9.41 -13.00
N ILE A 161 27.62 -8.86 -13.48
CA ILE A 161 27.47 -7.41 -13.72
C ILE A 161 27.62 -6.62 -12.43
N ALA A 162 27.00 -7.06 -11.33
CA ALA A 162 27.12 -6.41 -10.02
C ALA A 162 28.58 -6.33 -9.53
N ARG A 163 29.40 -7.34 -9.83
CA ARG A 163 30.85 -7.33 -9.53
C ARG A 163 31.65 -6.33 -10.36
N PHE A 164 31.17 -5.94 -11.54
CA PHE A 164 31.81 -4.91 -12.38
C PHE A 164 31.36 -3.49 -12.04
N THR A 165 30.24 -3.33 -11.33
CA THR A 165 29.65 -2.02 -11.01
C THR A 165 29.84 -1.59 -9.55
N SER A 166 30.50 -2.41 -8.73
CA SER A 166 30.92 -2.01 -7.38
C SER A 166 32.31 -1.35 -7.45
N PRO A 167 32.49 -0.13 -6.89
CA PRO A 167 33.77 0.55 -6.84
C PRO A 167 34.80 -0.16 -5.95
#